data_AF-A0A5E6N2X2-F1
#
_entry.id   AF-A0A5E6N2X2-F1
#
_cell.length_a   1.000
_cell.length_b   1.000
_cell.length_c   1.000
_cell.angle_alpha   90.00
_cell.angle_beta   90.00
_cell.angle_gamma   90.00
#
_symmetry.space_group_name_H-M   'P 1'
#
loop_
_entity.id
_entity.type
_entity.pdbx_description
1 polymer ?
#
loop_
_entity_poly.entity_id
_entity_poly.type
_entity_poly.pdbx_seq_one_letter_code
_entity_poly.pdbx_strand_id
1 'polypeptide(L)'
;MHNIALYQRLYMTNIQRLACDLHPDYLSSKYADNYAQTNNIKLSTVQHHHAHIAACLFEHGKAIDSEKVLGVVWDGIGLGADNSLWGGEFLLVDYLSFNRLAHFEYTPLLGGDKAQSEPWRMAYMYLKQHKIAADTCFSGKPTAEFDALLKSNLPLNYTSSVGRLFDAVAYLLGICTEKISYEAQAAIELENMANECLTTKRQTAYEFELKKAKNHTHIDIKKLWVAILKDLKNKVKNQDIAYRFHLSLAELLVKTVLQLQQSYTFDTVVLSGGVFHNQLILKLVSELFESIGNITLLTHSKLPCGDGSISLGQSAICIARERKYEQQ
;
A
#
# COMPACT_ATOMS: atom_id res chain seq x y z
N MET A 1 20.46 -16.67 -8.43
CA MET A 1 21.29 -16.61 -9.66
C MET A 1 21.18 -17.85 -10.53
N HIS A 2 21.15 -19.06 -9.96
CA HIS A 2 20.96 -20.30 -10.74
C HIS A 2 19.69 -20.29 -11.61
N ASN A 3 18.58 -19.75 -11.09
CA ASN A 3 17.30 -19.73 -11.81
C ASN A 3 17.32 -18.82 -13.05
N ILE A 4 17.95 -17.65 -13.02
CA ILE A 4 17.99 -16.74 -14.20
C ILE A 4 18.73 -17.42 -15.35
N ALA A 5 19.92 -17.96 -15.10
CA ALA A 5 20.69 -18.69 -16.09
C ALA A 5 19.95 -19.96 -16.59
N LEU A 6 19.23 -20.65 -15.70
CA LEU A 6 18.39 -21.78 -16.07
C LEU A 6 17.27 -21.37 -17.03
N TYR A 7 16.55 -20.28 -16.75
CA TYR A 7 15.46 -19.79 -17.59
C TYR A 7 15.95 -19.33 -18.97
N GLN A 8 17.09 -18.64 -19.04
CA GLN A 8 17.72 -18.28 -20.32
C GLN A 8 18.02 -19.51 -21.19
N ARG A 9 18.54 -20.59 -20.58
CA ARG A 9 18.78 -21.86 -21.29
C ARG A 9 17.49 -22.55 -21.72
N LEU A 10 16.51 -22.65 -20.83
CA LEU A 10 15.23 -23.32 -21.10
C LEU A 10 14.47 -22.66 -22.26
N TYR A 11 14.45 -21.34 -22.29
CA TYR A 11 13.75 -20.57 -23.33
C TYR A 11 14.65 -20.17 -24.50
N MET A 12 15.89 -20.67 -24.55
CA MET A 12 16.89 -20.36 -25.58
C MET A 12 16.99 -18.85 -25.88
N THR A 13 16.98 -18.04 -24.82
CA THR A 13 16.89 -16.59 -24.91
C THR A 13 17.99 -15.93 -24.09
N ASN A 14 18.45 -14.77 -24.56
CA ASN A 14 19.40 -13.92 -23.85
C ASN A 14 18.69 -12.67 -23.34
N ILE A 15 19.11 -12.19 -22.18
CA ILE A 15 18.59 -10.93 -21.63
C ILE A 15 19.14 -9.81 -22.50
N GLN A 16 18.26 -9.07 -23.14
CA GLN A 16 18.64 -7.90 -23.95
C GLN A 16 18.45 -6.59 -23.19
N ARG A 17 17.57 -6.59 -22.17
CA ARG A 17 17.16 -5.42 -21.40
C ARG A 17 16.83 -5.83 -19.98
N LEU A 18 17.05 -4.94 -19.04
CA LEU A 18 16.75 -5.17 -17.62
C LEU A 18 15.80 -4.10 -17.09
N ALA A 19 14.94 -4.53 -16.17
CA ALA A 19 14.10 -3.66 -15.37
C ALA A 19 14.30 -4.00 -13.88
N CYS A 20 14.30 -2.99 -13.02
CA CYS A 20 14.30 -3.19 -11.58
C CYS A 20 13.44 -2.14 -10.87
N ASP A 21 13.22 -2.36 -9.57
CA ASP A 21 12.53 -1.38 -8.73
C ASP A 21 13.35 -0.08 -8.65
N LEU A 22 12.66 1.03 -8.37
CA LEU A 22 13.28 2.32 -8.08
C LEU A 22 14.15 2.25 -6.82
N HIS A 23 13.87 1.34 -5.88
CA HIS A 23 14.64 1.19 -4.66
C HIS A 23 16.07 0.70 -4.93
N PRO A 24 17.12 1.51 -4.67
CA PRO A 24 18.50 1.13 -5.00
C PRO A 24 19.05 0.02 -4.09
N ASP A 25 18.61 -0.03 -2.83
CA ASP A 25 19.15 -0.99 -1.87
C ASP A 25 18.60 -2.41 -1.93
N TYR A 26 17.53 -2.67 -2.69
CA TYR A 26 17.02 -4.02 -2.87
C TYR A 26 18.08 -4.93 -3.49
N LEU A 27 18.14 -6.17 -3.00
CA LEU A 27 19.06 -7.18 -3.54
C LEU A 27 18.84 -7.41 -5.03
N SER A 28 17.58 -7.35 -5.49
CA SER A 28 17.21 -7.43 -6.90
C SER A 28 17.75 -6.25 -7.72
N SER A 29 17.65 -5.01 -7.21
CA SER A 29 18.17 -3.81 -7.86
C SER A 29 19.70 -3.83 -7.94
N LYS A 30 20.39 -4.17 -6.84
CA LYS A 30 21.85 -4.34 -6.82
C LYS A 30 22.32 -5.41 -7.81
N TYR A 31 21.59 -6.52 -7.89
CA TYR A 31 21.88 -7.57 -8.87
C TYR A 31 21.68 -7.08 -10.31
N ALA A 32 20.56 -6.40 -10.59
CA ALA A 32 20.26 -5.90 -11.93
C ALA A 32 21.30 -4.86 -12.39
N ASP A 33 21.73 -3.96 -11.51
CA ASP A 33 22.79 -2.98 -11.78
C ASP A 33 24.13 -3.67 -12.10
N ASN A 34 24.54 -4.64 -11.28
CA ASN A 34 25.77 -5.38 -11.53
C ASN A 34 25.73 -6.17 -12.86
N TYR A 35 24.59 -6.82 -13.16
CA TYR A 35 24.41 -7.56 -14.41
C TYR A 35 24.42 -6.61 -15.62
N ALA A 36 23.76 -5.46 -15.52
CA ALA A 36 23.72 -4.44 -16.55
C ALA A 36 25.13 -3.93 -16.89
N GLN A 37 25.92 -3.59 -15.86
CA GLN A 37 27.30 -3.13 -16.04
C GLN A 37 28.20 -4.21 -16.64
N THR A 38 28.12 -5.45 -16.13
CA THR A 38 28.97 -6.57 -16.57
C THR A 38 28.72 -6.96 -18.03
N ASN A 39 27.46 -6.87 -18.48
CA ASN A 39 27.06 -7.33 -19.81
C ASN A 39 26.77 -6.18 -20.78
N ASN A 40 27.00 -4.93 -20.38
CA ASN A 40 26.68 -3.72 -21.15
C ASN A 40 25.22 -3.68 -21.64
N ILE A 41 24.29 -3.99 -20.73
CA ILE A 41 22.84 -4.02 -20.99
C ILE A 41 22.17 -2.81 -20.37
N LYS A 42 21.20 -2.23 -21.07
CA LYS A 42 20.39 -1.12 -20.54
C LYS A 42 19.53 -1.58 -19.36
N LEU A 43 19.66 -0.88 -18.23
CA LEU A 43 18.81 -1.03 -17.06
C LEU A 43 17.78 0.11 -16.98
N SER A 44 16.52 -0.24 -16.79
CA SER A 44 15.42 0.70 -16.56
C SER A 44 14.91 0.59 -15.13
N THR A 45 14.79 1.71 -14.42
CA THR A 45 14.14 1.75 -13.12
C THR A 45 12.64 2.00 -13.27
N VAL A 46 11.86 1.31 -12.47
CA VAL A 46 10.40 1.38 -12.47
C VAL A 46 9.90 1.58 -11.05
N GLN A 47 8.97 2.52 -10.87
CA GLN A 47 8.40 2.79 -9.56
C GLN A 47 7.51 1.62 -9.10
N HIS A 48 7.65 1.24 -7.84
CA HIS A 48 7.04 0.05 -7.24
C HIS A 48 5.51 -0.02 -7.42
N HIS A 49 4.80 1.05 -7.07
CA HIS A 49 3.33 1.10 -7.12
C HIS A 49 2.81 1.20 -8.57
N HIS A 50 3.59 1.80 -9.48
CA HIS A 50 3.32 1.78 -10.92
C HIS A 50 3.40 0.34 -11.47
N ALA A 51 4.41 -0.43 -11.04
CA ALA A 51 4.56 -1.84 -11.42
C ALA A 51 3.38 -2.70 -10.93
N HIS A 52 2.92 -2.51 -9.70
CA HIS A 52 1.72 -3.17 -9.15
C HIS A 52 0.50 -3.01 -10.08
N ILE A 53 0.20 -1.77 -10.48
CA ILE A 53 -0.95 -1.46 -11.35
C ILE A 53 -0.72 -2.05 -12.75
N ALA A 54 0.47 -1.89 -13.32
CA ALA A 54 0.79 -2.38 -14.66
C ALA A 54 0.70 -3.91 -14.75
N ALA A 55 1.06 -4.63 -13.69
CA ALA A 55 0.92 -6.08 -13.63
C ALA A 55 -0.56 -6.49 -13.71
N CYS A 56 -1.45 -5.82 -12.98
CA CYS A 56 -2.89 -6.07 -13.04
C CYS A 56 -3.46 -5.74 -14.42
N LEU A 57 -3.12 -4.57 -14.99
CA LEU A 57 -3.56 -4.18 -16.33
C LEU A 57 -3.14 -5.22 -17.38
N PHE A 58 -1.92 -5.75 -17.26
CA PHE A 58 -1.39 -6.76 -18.17
C PHE A 58 -2.16 -8.07 -18.04
N GLU A 59 -2.45 -8.51 -16.82
CA GLU A 59 -3.25 -9.71 -16.57
C GLU A 59 -4.63 -9.63 -17.23
N HIS A 60 -5.26 -8.45 -17.19
CA HIS A 60 -6.56 -8.17 -17.81
C HIS A 60 -6.50 -7.85 -19.31
N GLY A 61 -5.33 -8.02 -19.94
CA GLY A 61 -5.16 -7.83 -21.38
C GLY A 61 -5.39 -6.40 -21.86
N LYS A 62 -5.21 -5.40 -20.99
CA LYS A 62 -5.32 -3.98 -21.39
C LYS A 62 -4.19 -3.63 -22.35
N ALA A 63 -4.54 -2.93 -23.43
CA ALA A 63 -3.59 -2.53 -24.45
C ALA A 63 -2.59 -1.49 -23.90
N ILE A 64 -1.39 -1.45 -24.48
CA ILE A 64 -0.31 -0.53 -24.05
C ILE A 64 -0.71 0.94 -24.17
N ASP A 65 -1.56 1.26 -25.15
CA ASP A 65 -2.13 2.57 -25.48
C ASP A 65 -3.52 2.79 -24.87
N SER A 66 -3.95 1.94 -23.93
CA SER A 66 -5.21 2.13 -23.21
C SER A 66 -5.24 3.45 -22.41
N GLU A 67 -6.45 3.97 -22.21
CA GLU A 67 -6.67 5.16 -21.40
C GLU A 67 -6.19 4.95 -19.95
N LYS A 68 -5.89 6.07 -19.29
CA LYS A 68 -5.47 6.04 -17.89
C LYS A 68 -6.56 5.49 -16.99
N VAL A 69 -6.16 4.64 -16.06
CA VAL A 69 -7.00 4.11 -14.99
C VAL A 69 -6.65 4.78 -13.67
N LEU A 70 -7.56 4.70 -12.69
CA LEU A 70 -7.22 5.01 -11.32
C LEU A 70 -6.72 3.73 -10.62
N GLY A 71 -5.42 3.64 -10.35
CA GLY A 71 -4.87 2.59 -9.52
C GLY A 71 -4.90 2.97 -8.04
N VAL A 72 -5.47 2.10 -7.21
CA VAL A 72 -5.38 2.15 -5.75
C VAL A 72 -4.38 1.10 -5.32
N VAL A 73 -3.27 1.55 -4.73
CA VAL A 73 -2.19 0.66 -4.32
C VAL A 73 -1.98 0.76 -2.82
N TRP A 74 -2.46 -0.25 -2.09
CA TRP A 74 -2.36 -0.35 -0.65
C TRP A 74 -1.44 -1.51 -0.29
N ASP A 75 -0.35 -1.21 0.39
CA ASP A 75 0.76 -2.13 0.54
C ASP A 75 1.50 -1.93 1.87
N GLY A 76 2.49 -2.80 2.12
CA GLY A 76 3.49 -2.66 3.16
C GLY A 76 4.35 -1.43 2.91
N ILE A 77 5.42 -1.55 2.13
CA ILE A 77 6.35 -0.44 1.86
C ILE A 77 6.87 -0.56 0.43
N GLY A 78 6.80 0.52 -0.34
CA GLY A 78 7.54 0.66 -1.60
C GLY A 78 8.14 2.04 -1.73
N LEU A 79 9.34 2.16 -2.32
CA LEU A 79 9.98 3.47 -2.46
C LEU A 79 9.17 4.38 -3.40
N GLY A 80 8.80 5.54 -2.87
CA GLY A 80 8.10 6.60 -3.57
C GLY A 80 9.01 7.43 -4.45
N ALA A 81 8.41 8.14 -5.41
CA ALA A 81 9.15 9.06 -6.28
C ALA A 81 9.66 10.32 -5.55
N ASP A 82 9.18 10.57 -4.33
CA ASP A 82 9.57 11.66 -3.43
C ASP A 82 10.53 11.21 -2.31
N ASN A 83 11.18 10.05 -2.48
CA ASN A 83 12.05 9.38 -1.50
C ASN A 83 11.38 9.03 -0.16
N SER A 84 10.04 9.09 -0.09
CA SER A 84 9.27 8.57 1.05
C SER A 84 8.83 7.13 0.81
N LEU A 85 8.41 6.44 1.87
CA LEU A 85 7.97 5.04 1.80
C LEU A 85 6.46 4.97 1.57
N TRP A 86 6.04 4.71 0.35
CA TRP A 86 4.64 4.64 -0.04
C TRP A 86 4.01 3.30 0.36
N GLY A 87 2.68 3.28 0.40
CA GLY A 87 1.88 2.07 0.65
C GLY A 87 0.39 2.34 0.84
N GLY A 88 -0.09 3.51 0.42
CA GLY A 88 -1.48 3.95 0.60
C GLY A 88 -1.87 4.96 -0.46
N GLU A 89 -1.72 4.58 -1.73
CA GLU A 89 -1.68 5.52 -2.84
C GLU A 89 -2.88 5.39 -3.77
N PHE A 90 -3.29 6.53 -4.34
CA PHE A 90 -4.23 6.63 -5.45
C PHE A 90 -3.50 7.31 -6.61
N LEU A 91 -3.29 6.57 -7.69
CA LEU A 91 -2.47 6.98 -8.84
C LEU A 91 -3.34 6.97 -10.11
N LEU A 92 -3.27 8.03 -10.91
CA LEU A 92 -3.80 8.03 -12.27
C LEU A 92 -2.72 7.54 -13.22
N VAL A 93 -2.92 6.37 -13.85
CA VAL A 93 -1.84 5.57 -14.42
C VAL A 93 -2.18 5.00 -15.79
N ASP A 94 -1.21 5.04 -16.69
CA ASP A 94 -1.10 4.17 -17.87
C ASP A 94 0.24 3.41 -17.80
N TYR A 95 0.59 2.62 -18.82
CA TYR A 95 1.87 1.91 -18.83
C TYR A 95 3.10 2.84 -18.92
N LEU A 96 2.94 4.10 -19.31
CA LEU A 96 4.05 5.02 -19.58
C LEU A 96 4.35 5.91 -18.37
N SER A 97 3.32 6.32 -17.64
CA SER A 97 3.34 7.37 -16.65
C SER A 97 2.33 7.13 -15.53
N PHE A 98 2.60 7.74 -14.38
CA PHE A 98 1.65 7.82 -13.27
C PHE A 98 1.61 9.24 -12.72
N ASN A 99 0.46 9.64 -12.17
CA ASN A 99 0.31 10.86 -11.38
C ASN A 99 -0.32 10.53 -10.04
N ARG A 100 0.28 10.95 -8.93
CA ARG A 100 -0.21 10.67 -7.58
C ARG A 100 -1.31 11.65 -7.21
N LEU A 101 -2.54 11.16 -7.09
CA LEU A 101 -3.74 11.97 -6.89
C LEU A 101 -4.20 12.04 -5.44
N ALA A 102 -4.04 10.96 -4.67
CA ALA A 102 -4.34 10.96 -3.25
C ALA A 102 -3.45 9.98 -2.50
N HIS A 103 -3.23 10.24 -1.22
CA HIS A 103 -2.49 9.33 -0.35
C HIS A 103 -2.81 9.52 1.12
N PHE A 104 -2.53 8.50 1.93
CA PHE A 104 -2.55 8.62 3.39
C PHE A 104 -1.50 9.63 3.87
N GLU A 105 -1.85 10.37 4.93
CA GLU A 105 -0.90 11.30 5.55
C GLU A 105 0.41 10.60 5.92
N TYR A 106 1.51 11.33 5.80
CA TYR A 106 2.81 10.79 6.16
C TYR A 106 2.98 10.70 7.67
N THR A 107 3.50 9.56 8.13
CA THR A 107 3.87 9.34 9.52
C THR A 107 5.32 8.87 9.63
N PRO A 108 6.10 9.36 10.62
CA PRO A 108 7.48 8.91 10.79
C PRO A 108 7.56 7.41 11.09
N LEU A 109 8.44 6.72 10.37
CA LEU A 109 8.72 5.29 10.54
C LEU A 109 9.91 5.10 11.49
N LEU A 110 9.65 5.10 12.80
CA LEU A 110 10.72 5.00 13.80
C LEU A 110 11.19 3.57 14.03
N GLY A 111 12.50 3.35 13.91
CA GLY A 111 13.15 2.07 14.16
C GLY A 111 13.54 1.27 12.92
N GLY A 112 13.43 1.86 11.72
CA GLY A 112 13.83 1.20 10.46
C GLY A 112 13.09 -0.12 10.27
N ASP A 113 13.82 -1.20 10.03
CA ASP A 113 13.26 -2.54 9.84
C ASP A 113 12.45 -3.05 11.05
N LYS A 114 12.74 -2.54 12.27
CA LYS A 114 11.93 -2.87 13.45
C LYS A 114 10.51 -2.32 13.36
N ALA A 115 10.28 -1.23 12.64
CA ALA A 115 8.94 -0.70 12.43
C ALA A 115 8.06 -1.62 11.58
N GLN A 116 8.67 -2.53 10.82
CA GLN A 116 7.96 -3.57 10.08
C GLN A 116 7.64 -4.78 10.95
N SER A 117 8.48 -5.07 11.95
CA SER A 117 8.35 -6.27 12.80
C SER A 117 7.70 -6.01 14.16
N GLU A 118 7.61 -4.77 14.63
CA GLU A 118 7.09 -4.39 15.95
C GLU A 118 5.90 -3.40 15.80
N PRO A 119 4.65 -3.92 15.65
CA PRO A 119 3.45 -3.11 15.35
C PRO A 119 3.21 -1.92 16.28
N TRP A 120 3.58 -2.06 17.56
CA TRP A 120 3.42 -1.02 18.58
C TRP A 120 4.10 0.31 18.22
N ARG A 121 5.17 0.27 17.42
CA ARG A 121 5.91 1.47 17.00
C ARG A 121 5.04 2.39 16.16
N MET A 122 4.29 1.82 15.21
CA MET A 122 3.40 2.59 14.35
C MET A 122 2.18 3.10 15.12
N ALA A 123 1.60 2.27 15.99
CA ALA A 123 0.52 2.73 16.87
C ALA A 123 0.96 3.93 17.72
N TYR A 124 2.15 3.86 18.33
CA TYR A 124 2.70 4.98 19.09
C TYR A 124 2.85 6.23 18.23
N MET A 125 3.43 6.10 17.03
CA MET A 125 3.67 7.22 16.14
C MET A 125 2.40 7.91 15.67
N TYR A 126 1.38 7.14 15.29
CA TYR A 126 0.10 7.70 14.88
C TYR A 126 -0.58 8.48 16.01
N LEU A 127 -0.62 7.92 17.22
CA LEU A 127 -1.24 8.60 18.36
C LEU A 127 -0.45 9.83 18.79
N LYS A 128 0.89 9.77 18.74
CA LYS A 128 1.78 10.90 19.06
C LYS A 128 1.62 12.05 18.06
N GLN A 129 1.65 11.76 16.76
CA GLN A 129 1.46 12.75 15.68
C GLN A 129 0.16 13.54 15.86
N HIS A 130 -0.90 12.85 16.26
CA HIS A 130 -2.22 13.44 16.47
C HIS A 130 -2.46 14.02 17.87
N LYS A 131 -1.46 13.97 18.75
CA LYS A 131 -1.52 14.42 20.15
C LYS A 131 -2.66 13.76 20.94
N ILE A 132 -2.88 12.47 20.69
CA ILE A 132 -3.90 11.68 21.37
C ILE A 132 -3.26 10.97 22.57
N ALA A 133 -3.79 11.20 23.77
CA ALA A 133 -3.29 10.58 24.99
C ALA A 133 -3.65 9.08 25.03
N ALA A 134 -2.65 8.21 25.20
CA ALA A 134 -2.82 6.75 25.24
C ALA A 134 -1.70 6.08 26.06
N ASP A 135 -1.28 6.72 27.15
CA ASP A 135 -0.03 6.38 27.86
C ASP A 135 -0.02 4.95 28.43
N THR A 136 -1.19 4.42 28.80
CA THR A 136 -1.31 3.05 29.32
C THR A 136 -1.14 1.97 28.25
N CYS A 137 -1.34 2.30 26.96
CA CYS A 137 -1.24 1.32 25.88
C CYS A 137 0.21 0.87 25.63
N PHE A 138 1.19 1.72 25.93
CA PHE A 138 2.60 1.49 25.60
C PHE A 138 3.49 1.19 26.82
N SER A 139 2.90 0.65 27.88
CA SER A 139 3.65 0.30 29.09
C SER A 139 4.78 -0.69 28.77
N GLY A 140 5.99 -0.41 29.26
CA GLY A 140 7.18 -1.23 29.01
C GLY A 140 7.85 -1.01 27.63
N LYS A 141 7.35 -0.10 26.80
CA LYS A 141 7.96 0.27 25.50
C LYS A 141 8.88 1.50 25.65
N PRO A 142 9.95 1.61 24.84
CA PRO A 142 10.91 2.73 24.88
C PRO A 142 10.34 4.02 24.25
N THR A 143 9.24 4.53 24.81
CA THR A 143 8.54 5.71 24.28
C THR A 143 9.29 7.01 24.56
N ALA A 144 10.06 7.07 25.65
CA ALA A 144 10.87 8.24 26.00
C ALA A 144 12.01 8.47 24.99
N GLU A 145 12.64 7.39 24.52
CA GLU A 145 13.69 7.42 23.50
C GLU A 145 13.12 7.88 22.15
N PHE A 146 11.91 7.46 21.80
CA PHE A 146 11.24 7.92 20.58
C PHE A 146 10.87 9.39 20.67
N ASP A 147 10.40 9.84 21.83
CA ASP A 147 10.14 11.26 22.07
C ASP A 147 11.41 12.12 21.97
N ALA A 148 12.55 11.61 22.44
CA ALA A 148 13.84 12.27 22.26
C ALA A 148 14.25 12.31 20.79
N LEU A 149 14.06 11.22 20.04
CA LEU A 149 14.37 11.14 18.62
C LEU A 149 13.50 12.12 17.79
N LEU A 150 12.21 12.22 18.09
CA LEU A 150 11.30 13.17 17.43
C LEU A 150 11.63 14.63 17.70
N LYS A 151 12.27 14.93 18.83
CA LYS A 151 12.78 16.27 19.17
C LYS A 151 14.17 16.54 18.61
N SER A 152 14.85 15.52 18.11
CA SER A 152 16.17 15.67 17.49
C SER A 152 16.06 16.21 16.06
N ASN A 153 17.14 16.79 15.55
CA ASN A 153 17.24 17.23 14.15
C ASN A 153 17.69 16.10 13.20
N LEU A 154 17.59 14.83 13.62
CA LEU A 154 17.98 13.71 12.78
C LEU A 154 16.96 13.50 11.64
N PRO A 155 17.41 13.18 10.42
CA PRO A 155 16.50 12.87 9.33
C PRO A 155 15.67 11.62 9.66
N LEU A 156 14.37 11.70 9.42
CA LEU A 156 13.42 10.60 9.64
C LEU A 156 12.87 10.12 8.30
N ASN A 157 12.68 8.81 8.18
CA ASN A 157 11.91 8.24 7.08
C ASN A 157 10.42 8.38 7.39
N TYR A 158 9.64 8.68 6.36
CA TYR A 158 8.19 8.83 6.47
C TYR A 158 7.49 7.78 5.62
N THR A 159 6.32 7.34 6.07
CA THR A 159 5.50 6.38 5.34
C THR A 159 4.03 6.78 5.26
N SER A 160 3.40 6.43 4.14
CA SER A 160 1.94 6.50 3.91
C SER A 160 1.31 5.10 3.87
N SER A 161 1.97 4.10 4.46
CA SER A 161 1.60 2.70 4.38
C SER A 161 0.28 2.35 5.06
N VAL A 162 -0.64 1.76 4.29
CA VAL A 162 -1.85 1.13 4.82
C VAL A 162 -1.50 -0.16 5.57
N GLY A 163 -0.49 -0.94 5.14
CA GLY A 163 -0.03 -2.10 5.90
C GLY A 163 0.42 -1.74 7.33
N ARG A 164 1.13 -0.62 7.50
CA ARG A 164 1.52 -0.10 8.82
C ARG A 164 0.33 0.43 9.63
N LEU A 165 -0.72 0.93 8.96
CA LEU A 165 -1.99 1.28 9.60
C LEU A 165 -2.69 0.03 10.17
N PHE A 166 -2.72 -1.08 9.42
CA PHE A 166 -3.21 -2.37 9.91
C PHE A 166 -2.45 -2.84 11.15
N ASP A 167 -1.11 -2.83 11.09
CA ASP A 167 -0.26 -3.24 12.22
C ASP A 167 -0.59 -2.41 13.49
N ALA A 168 -0.75 -1.10 13.34
CA ALA A 168 -1.06 -0.22 14.45
C ALA A 168 -2.45 -0.50 15.08
N VAL A 169 -3.48 -0.77 14.27
CA VAL A 169 -4.80 -1.15 14.79
C VAL A 169 -4.74 -2.51 15.46
N ALA A 170 -4.08 -3.49 14.83
CA ALA A 170 -3.90 -4.83 15.39
C ALA A 170 -3.27 -4.77 16.79
N TYR A 171 -2.21 -3.98 16.96
CA TYR A 171 -1.56 -3.75 18.25
C TYR A 171 -2.55 -3.28 19.33
N LEU A 172 -3.37 -2.26 19.03
CA LEU A 172 -4.34 -1.71 19.99
C LEU A 172 -5.44 -2.70 20.35
N LEU A 173 -5.74 -3.66 19.47
CA LEU A 173 -6.70 -4.75 19.73
C LEU A 173 -6.07 -5.97 20.41
N GLY A 174 -4.79 -5.89 20.79
CA GLY A 174 -4.09 -6.95 21.52
C GLY A 174 -3.46 -8.03 20.62
N ILE A 175 -3.34 -7.77 19.31
CA ILE A 175 -2.70 -8.65 18.35
C ILE A 175 -1.22 -8.27 18.22
N CYS A 176 -0.32 -9.27 18.19
CA CYS A 176 1.12 -9.07 17.92
C CYS A 176 1.76 -7.94 18.76
N THR A 177 1.56 -7.94 20.09
CA THR A 177 1.92 -6.84 21.00
C THR A 177 3.42 -6.57 21.14
N GLU A 178 4.25 -7.58 20.87
CA GLU A 178 5.71 -7.46 20.91
C GLU A 178 6.32 -7.37 19.51
N LYS A 179 6.14 -8.44 18.73
CA LYS A 179 6.66 -8.55 17.37
C LYS A 179 5.83 -9.53 16.54
N ILE A 180 5.85 -9.38 15.22
CA ILE A 180 5.40 -10.39 14.27
C ILE A 180 6.48 -11.45 14.03
N SER A 181 6.07 -12.60 13.51
CA SER A 181 6.89 -13.78 13.22
C SER A 181 7.04 -14.05 11.71
N TYR A 182 6.14 -13.52 10.91
CA TYR A 182 6.17 -13.55 9.44
C TYR A 182 5.49 -12.30 8.88
N GLU A 183 5.76 -12.01 7.60
CA GLU A 183 5.25 -10.84 6.90
C GLU A 183 3.71 -10.75 6.96
N ALA A 184 3.19 -9.57 7.24
CA ALA A 184 1.76 -9.28 7.34
C ALA A 184 0.97 -10.02 8.44
N GLN A 185 1.62 -10.74 9.37
CA GLN A 185 0.92 -11.49 10.44
C GLN A 185 -0.14 -10.66 11.17
N ALA A 186 0.20 -9.44 11.62
CA ALA A 186 -0.73 -8.61 12.38
C ALA A 186 -1.96 -8.19 11.55
N ALA A 187 -1.78 -7.91 10.26
CA ALA A 187 -2.88 -7.60 9.34
C ALA A 187 -3.78 -8.82 9.09
N ILE A 188 -3.19 -10.01 8.91
CA ILE A 188 -3.91 -11.28 8.72
C ILE A 188 -4.71 -11.64 9.97
N GLU A 189 -4.11 -11.53 11.16
CA GLU A 189 -4.80 -11.81 12.43
C GLU A 189 -5.92 -10.79 12.69
N LEU A 190 -5.75 -9.53 12.28
CA LEU A 190 -6.80 -8.51 12.37
C LEU A 190 -7.97 -8.80 11.44
N GLU A 191 -7.72 -9.32 10.24
CA GLU A 191 -8.77 -9.80 9.33
C GLU A 191 -9.56 -10.97 9.92
N ASN A 192 -8.85 -11.96 10.48
CA ASN A 192 -9.48 -13.11 11.14
C ASN A 192 -10.40 -12.65 12.29
N MET A 193 -9.91 -11.73 13.13
CA MET A 193 -10.70 -11.13 14.20
C MET A 193 -11.93 -10.37 13.66
N ALA A 194 -11.80 -9.65 12.55
CA ALA A 194 -12.92 -8.95 11.93
C ALA A 194 -14.00 -9.92 11.40
N ASN A 195 -13.59 -11.08 10.86
CA ASN A 195 -14.51 -12.11 10.37
C ASN A 195 -15.32 -12.80 11.48
N GLU A 196 -14.88 -12.72 12.74
CA GLU A 196 -15.63 -13.20 13.91
C GLU A 196 -16.75 -12.22 14.35
N CYS A 197 -16.96 -11.10 13.64
CA CYS A 197 -18.02 -10.15 13.97
C CYS A 197 -19.41 -10.75 13.65
N LEU A 198 -20.10 -11.27 14.68
CA LEU A 198 -21.41 -11.94 14.58
C LEU A 198 -22.62 -10.98 14.68
N THR A 199 -22.39 -9.68 14.57
CA THR A 199 -23.43 -8.69 14.83
C THR A 199 -24.50 -8.67 13.72
N THR A 200 -25.78 -8.71 14.13
CA THR A 200 -26.92 -8.57 13.21
C THR A 200 -27.28 -7.11 12.92
N LYS A 201 -26.66 -6.16 13.65
CA LYS A 201 -26.89 -4.73 13.46
C LYS A 201 -25.94 -4.19 12.40
N ARG A 202 -26.46 -3.33 11.52
CA ARG A 202 -25.65 -2.58 10.56
C ARG A 202 -24.55 -1.82 11.33
N GLN A 203 -23.30 -2.18 11.05
CA GLN A 203 -22.15 -1.50 11.62
C GLN A 203 -21.92 -0.15 10.95
N THR A 204 -21.29 0.77 11.67
CA THR A 204 -20.98 2.12 11.18
C THR A 204 -19.47 2.25 11.00
N ALA A 205 -19.04 2.64 9.82
CA ALA A 205 -17.64 2.92 9.54
C ALA A 205 -17.10 4.06 10.40
N TYR A 206 -15.78 4.06 10.60
CA TYR A 206 -15.07 5.22 11.12
C TYR A 206 -14.84 6.27 10.03
N GLU A 207 -14.82 7.54 10.44
CA GLU A 207 -14.59 8.64 9.51
C GLU A 207 -13.10 8.88 9.24
N PHE A 208 -12.80 9.18 7.97
CA PHE A 208 -11.56 9.80 7.52
C PHE A 208 -11.84 11.21 7.00
N GLU A 209 -10.87 12.11 7.14
CA GLU A 209 -10.94 13.45 6.58
C GLU A 209 -10.10 13.55 5.31
N LEU A 210 -10.74 13.96 4.20
CA LEU A 210 -10.07 14.19 2.92
C LEU A 210 -9.70 15.66 2.79
N LYS A 211 -8.40 15.96 2.88
CA LYS A 211 -7.86 17.32 2.79
C LYS A 211 -7.29 17.55 1.40
N LYS A 212 -7.95 18.40 0.60
CA LYS A 212 -7.43 18.79 -0.72
C LYS A 212 -6.21 19.69 -0.55
N ALA A 213 -5.06 19.25 -1.06
CA ALA A 213 -3.90 20.09 -1.32
C ALA A 213 -3.91 20.54 -2.79
N LYS A 214 -2.95 21.38 -3.20
CA LYS A 214 -2.94 21.98 -4.56
C LYS A 214 -3.02 20.94 -5.69
N ASN A 215 -2.30 19.83 -5.57
CA ASN A 215 -2.15 18.85 -6.66
C ASN A 215 -2.50 17.41 -6.24
N HIS A 216 -2.91 17.18 -4.99
CA HIS A 216 -3.27 15.86 -4.47
C HIS A 216 -4.21 15.99 -3.27
N THR A 217 -4.85 14.88 -2.88
CA THR A 217 -5.67 14.78 -1.67
C THR A 217 -4.93 14.01 -0.58
N HIS A 218 -4.82 14.58 0.62
CA HIS A 218 -4.34 13.87 1.80
C HIS A 218 -5.50 13.22 2.55
N ILE A 219 -5.32 11.97 2.94
CA ILE A 219 -6.24 11.23 3.80
C ILE A 219 -5.70 11.36 5.24
N ASP A 220 -6.37 12.17 6.04
CA ASP A 220 -6.08 12.35 7.46
C ASP A 220 -6.78 11.26 8.27
N ILE A 221 -6.02 10.61 9.14
CA ILE A 221 -6.46 9.46 9.93
C ILE A 221 -6.71 9.82 11.40
N LYS A 222 -6.71 11.10 11.79
CA LYS A 222 -6.95 11.53 13.17
C LYS A 222 -8.31 11.07 13.68
N LYS A 223 -9.35 11.29 12.88
CA LYS A 223 -10.74 10.93 13.22
C LYS A 223 -10.90 9.44 13.45
N LEU A 224 -10.22 8.61 12.64
CA LEU A 224 -10.16 7.16 12.81
C LEU A 224 -9.64 6.79 14.21
N TRP A 225 -8.47 7.32 14.59
CA TRP A 225 -7.84 6.99 15.88
C TRP A 225 -8.68 7.42 17.08
N VAL A 226 -9.24 8.63 17.04
CA VAL A 226 -10.12 9.12 18.10
C VAL A 226 -11.33 8.19 18.28
N ALA A 227 -11.91 7.71 17.19
CA ALA A 227 -13.07 6.83 17.23
C ALA A 227 -12.72 5.41 17.72
N ILE A 228 -11.62 4.83 17.25
CA ILE A 228 -11.14 3.51 17.72
C ILE A 228 -10.87 3.54 19.23
N LEU A 229 -10.15 4.56 19.73
CA LEU A 229 -9.85 4.68 21.15
C LEU A 229 -11.10 4.94 22.01
N LYS A 230 -12.09 5.66 21.47
CA LYS A 230 -13.39 5.81 22.12
C LYS A 230 -14.10 4.46 22.28
N ASP A 231 -14.06 3.62 21.26
CA ASP A 231 -14.69 2.30 21.31
C ASP A 231 -13.98 1.34 22.27
N LEU A 232 -12.64 1.37 22.30
CA LEU A 232 -11.85 0.65 23.30
C LEU A 232 -12.20 1.10 24.71
N LYS A 233 -12.31 2.41 24.96
CA LYS A 233 -12.72 2.97 26.26
C LYS A 233 -14.14 2.53 26.65
N ASN A 234 -15.04 2.44 25.66
CA ASN A 234 -16.42 1.99 25.85
C ASN A 234 -16.56 0.46 25.91
N LYS A 235 -15.45 -0.29 25.83
CA LYS A 235 -15.44 -1.77 25.84
C LYS A 235 -16.28 -2.39 24.73
N VAL A 236 -16.31 -1.74 23.56
CA VAL A 236 -16.81 -2.38 22.34
C VAL A 236 -15.96 -3.61 22.05
N LYS A 237 -16.58 -4.69 21.56
CA LYS A 237 -15.86 -5.94 21.27
C LYS A 237 -14.79 -5.71 20.21
N ASN A 238 -13.61 -6.32 20.37
CA ASN A 238 -12.50 -6.12 19.45
C ASN A 238 -12.85 -6.60 18.02
N GLN A 239 -13.62 -7.68 17.88
CA GLN A 239 -14.15 -8.13 16.58
C GLN A 239 -14.95 -7.04 15.86
N ASP A 240 -15.80 -6.30 16.60
CA ASP A 240 -16.62 -5.23 16.04
C ASP A 240 -15.74 -4.03 15.63
N ILE A 241 -14.73 -3.68 16.43
CA ILE A 241 -13.77 -2.61 16.10
C ILE A 241 -12.95 -2.99 14.85
N ALA A 242 -12.45 -4.23 14.79
CA ALA A 242 -11.70 -4.75 13.66
C ALA A 242 -12.54 -4.71 12.38
N TYR A 243 -13.80 -5.18 12.43
CA TYR A 243 -14.71 -5.11 11.29
C TYR A 243 -15.00 -3.67 10.86
N ARG A 244 -15.29 -2.76 11.80
CA ARG A 244 -15.55 -1.34 11.50
C ARG A 244 -14.33 -0.64 10.91
N PHE A 245 -13.12 -1.03 11.29
CA PHE A 245 -11.89 -0.56 10.65
C PHE A 245 -11.81 -1.00 9.18
N HIS A 246 -12.06 -2.29 8.87
CA HIS A 246 -12.08 -2.76 7.48
C HIS A 246 -13.16 -2.06 6.65
N LEU A 247 -14.38 -1.93 7.19
CA LEU A 247 -15.47 -1.19 6.57
C LEU A 247 -15.10 0.27 6.29
N SER A 248 -14.41 0.92 7.24
CA SER A 248 -13.96 2.30 7.07
C SER A 248 -12.97 2.49 5.93
N LEU A 249 -12.06 1.54 5.72
CA LEU A 249 -11.17 1.57 4.57
C LEU A 249 -11.94 1.38 3.26
N ALA A 250 -12.86 0.42 3.20
CA ALA A 250 -13.68 0.19 2.01
C ALA A 250 -14.50 1.44 1.63
N GLU A 251 -15.19 2.07 2.59
CA GLU A 251 -15.94 3.30 2.38
C GLU A 251 -15.03 4.48 2.01
N LEU A 252 -13.87 4.62 2.65
CA LEU A 252 -12.86 5.63 2.32
C LEU A 252 -12.39 5.51 0.87
N LEU A 253 -12.07 4.28 0.43
CA LEU A 253 -11.60 4.02 -0.92
C LEU A 253 -12.62 4.53 -1.93
N VAL A 254 -13.86 4.07 -1.80
CA VAL A 254 -14.96 4.43 -2.68
C VAL A 254 -15.23 5.94 -2.66
N LYS A 255 -15.27 6.55 -1.47
CA LYS A 255 -15.42 8.00 -1.32
C LYS A 255 -14.31 8.78 -2.02
N THR A 256 -13.06 8.30 -1.92
CA THR A 256 -11.90 8.92 -2.55
C THR A 256 -11.98 8.80 -4.08
N VAL A 257 -12.35 7.63 -4.59
CA VAL A 257 -12.57 7.43 -6.04
C VAL A 257 -13.63 8.39 -6.57
N LEU A 258 -14.80 8.47 -5.94
CA LEU A 258 -15.87 9.38 -6.34
C LEU A 258 -15.45 10.85 -6.28
N GLN A 259 -14.67 11.23 -5.26
CA GLN A 259 -14.12 12.59 -5.19
C GLN A 259 -13.16 12.86 -6.35
N LEU A 260 -12.31 11.91 -6.73
CA LEU A 260 -11.34 12.07 -7.82
C LEU A 260 -12.01 12.11 -9.19
N GLN A 261 -13.12 11.39 -9.41
CA GLN A 261 -13.90 11.48 -10.65
C GLN A 261 -14.44 12.88 -10.95
N GLN A 262 -14.56 13.76 -9.94
CA GLN A 262 -14.97 15.15 -10.14
C GLN A 262 -13.91 16.00 -10.86
N SER A 263 -12.66 15.55 -10.89
CA SER A 263 -11.51 16.32 -11.41
C SER A 263 -10.68 15.56 -12.43
N TYR A 264 -10.85 14.24 -12.53
CA TYR A 264 -10.09 13.38 -13.43
C TYR A 264 -11.03 12.41 -14.16
N THR A 265 -10.72 12.15 -15.42
CA THR A 265 -11.48 11.22 -16.26
C THR A 265 -10.88 9.83 -16.15
N PHE A 266 -11.68 8.87 -15.71
CA PHE A 266 -11.41 7.44 -15.72
C PHE A 266 -12.73 6.69 -15.50
N ASP A 267 -12.86 5.51 -16.11
CA ASP A 267 -13.99 4.59 -15.91
C ASP A 267 -13.58 3.29 -15.22
N THR A 268 -12.28 3.10 -14.99
CA THR A 268 -11.68 1.86 -14.50
C THR A 268 -10.85 2.16 -13.26
N VAL A 269 -11.06 1.34 -12.22
CA VAL A 269 -10.28 1.36 -10.97
C VAL A 269 -9.55 0.03 -10.82
N VAL A 270 -8.24 0.08 -10.58
CA VAL A 270 -7.40 -1.10 -10.33
C VAL A 270 -7.04 -1.17 -8.85
N LEU A 271 -7.28 -2.30 -8.20
CA LEU A 271 -6.87 -2.59 -6.83
C LEU A 271 -5.63 -3.51 -6.82
N SER A 272 -4.53 -3.05 -6.24
CA SER A 272 -3.26 -3.80 -6.17
C SER A 272 -2.46 -3.47 -4.90
N GLY A 273 -1.42 -4.24 -4.60
CA GLY A 273 -0.63 -4.14 -3.38
C GLY A 273 -1.05 -5.20 -2.35
N GLY A 274 -0.14 -5.53 -1.43
CA GLY A 274 -0.29 -6.69 -0.53
C GLY A 274 -1.50 -6.61 0.41
N VAL A 275 -2.01 -5.41 0.70
CA VAL A 275 -3.20 -5.23 1.56
C VAL A 275 -4.45 -5.84 0.92
N PHE A 276 -4.54 -5.87 -0.42
CA PHE A 276 -5.69 -6.46 -1.12
C PHE A 276 -5.67 -7.99 -1.15
N HIS A 277 -4.70 -8.67 -0.51
CA HIS A 277 -4.89 -10.08 -0.18
C HIS A 277 -6.01 -10.28 0.87
N ASN A 278 -6.34 -9.23 1.62
CA ASN A 278 -7.42 -9.19 2.59
C ASN A 278 -8.78 -9.36 1.88
N GLN A 279 -9.40 -10.51 2.07
CA GLN A 279 -10.64 -10.90 1.42
C GLN A 279 -11.82 -10.08 1.94
N LEU A 280 -11.80 -9.70 3.22
CA LEU A 280 -12.84 -8.85 3.79
C LEU A 280 -12.86 -7.46 3.12
N ILE A 281 -11.71 -6.82 2.91
CA ILE A 281 -11.63 -5.54 2.18
C ILE A 281 -12.13 -5.72 0.76
N LEU A 282 -11.64 -6.72 0.03
CA LEU A 282 -12.04 -6.94 -1.36
C LEU A 282 -13.55 -7.14 -1.49
N LYS A 283 -14.15 -7.93 -0.59
CA LYS A 283 -15.59 -8.15 -0.55
C LYS A 283 -16.35 -6.83 -0.32
N LEU A 284 -15.99 -6.09 0.73
CA LEU A 284 -16.66 -4.85 1.09
C LEU A 284 -16.54 -3.80 -0.01
N VAL A 285 -15.36 -3.67 -0.63
CA VAL A 285 -15.13 -2.74 -1.74
C VAL A 285 -15.95 -3.14 -2.96
N SER A 286 -15.97 -4.43 -3.30
CA SER A 286 -16.73 -4.94 -4.46
C SER A 286 -18.24 -4.66 -4.30
N GLU A 287 -18.81 -4.98 -3.14
CA GLU A 287 -20.22 -4.71 -2.83
C GLU A 287 -20.56 -3.21 -2.93
N LEU A 288 -19.66 -2.34 -2.47
CA LEU A 288 -19.86 -0.89 -2.57
C LEU A 288 -19.78 -0.38 -4.02
N PHE A 289 -18.84 -0.87 -4.83
CA PHE A 289 -18.74 -0.47 -6.25
C PHE A 289 -19.92 -0.97 -7.08
N GLU A 290 -20.40 -2.19 -6.83
CA GLU A 290 -21.62 -2.72 -7.46
C GLU A 290 -22.83 -1.81 -7.20
N SER A 291 -22.92 -1.22 -6.00
CA SER A 291 -24.03 -0.32 -5.65
C SER A 291 -23.99 1.05 -6.34
N ILE A 292 -22.81 1.52 -6.73
CA ILE A 292 -22.63 2.83 -7.40
C ILE A 292 -22.90 2.71 -8.90
N GLY A 293 -22.45 1.62 -9.52
CA GLY A 293 -22.46 1.45 -10.97
C GLY A 293 -21.45 2.36 -11.70
N ASN A 294 -21.29 2.17 -13.00
CA ASN A 294 -20.47 3.00 -13.90
C ASN A 294 -18.95 3.02 -13.67
N ILE A 295 -18.41 2.14 -12.81
CA ILE A 295 -16.96 1.97 -12.65
C ILE A 295 -16.60 0.49 -12.82
N THR A 296 -15.66 0.22 -13.70
CA THR A 296 -15.07 -1.11 -13.85
C THR A 296 -14.02 -1.32 -12.77
N LEU A 297 -14.25 -2.28 -11.87
CA LEU A 297 -13.27 -2.64 -10.85
C LEU A 297 -12.42 -3.82 -11.32
N LEU A 298 -11.09 -3.63 -11.33
CA LEU A 298 -10.12 -4.68 -11.66
C LEU A 298 -9.27 -4.98 -10.42
N THR A 299 -9.01 -6.27 -10.19
CA THR A 299 -8.00 -6.72 -9.24
C THR A 299 -7.29 -7.95 -9.82
N HIS A 300 -6.19 -8.38 -9.21
CA HIS A 300 -5.45 -9.55 -9.68
C HIS A 300 -6.25 -10.84 -9.43
N SER A 301 -6.17 -11.80 -10.35
CA SER A 301 -6.85 -13.09 -10.25
C SER A 301 -5.91 -14.27 -10.43
N LYS A 302 -5.06 -14.22 -11.47
CA LYS A 302 -4.05 -15.24 -11.78
C LYS A 302 -2.72 -14.94 -11.12
N LEU A 303 -2.41 -13.66 -10.93
CA LEU A 303 -1.19 -13.20 -10.29
C LEU A 303 -1.47 -12.78 -8.85
N PRO A 304 -0.46 -12.79 -7.97
CA PRO A 304 -0.61 -12.22 -6.64
C PRO A 304 -0.70 -10.69 -6.74
N CYS A 305 -1.56 -10.07 -5.93
CA CYS A 305 -1.68 -8.61 -5.90
C CYS A 305 -0.51 -7.93 -5.14
N GLY A 306 0.26 -8.69 -4.36
CA GLY A 306 1.51 -8.23 -3.74
C GLY A 306 2.75 -8.42 -4.63
N ASP A 307 3.93 -8.36 -4.00
CA ASP A 307 5.23 -8.23 -4.68
C ASP A 307 5.60 -9.37 -5.65
N GLY A 308 4.92 -10.51 -5.58
CA GLY A 308 5.16 -11.62 -6.50
C GLY A 308 4.91 -11.30 -7.98
N SER A 309 4.12 -10.26 -8.29
CA SER A 309 3.76 -9.90 -9.67
C SER A 309 4.48 -8.68 -10.21
N ILE A 310 5.26 -7.96 -9.40
CA ILE A 310 5.85 -6.66 -9.80
C ILE A 310 6.82 -6.80 -10.98
N SER A 311 7.51 -7.94 -11.11
CA SER A 311 8.44 -8.19 -12.23
C SER A 311 7.73 -8.18 -13.59
N LEU A 312 6.48 -8.62 -13.65
CA LEU A 312 5.66 -8.55 -14.86
C LEU A 312 5.26 -7.10 -15.17
N GLY A 313 4.82 -6.35 -14.16
CA GLY A 313 4.49 -4.93 -14.32
C GLY A 313 5.69 -4.10 -14.77
N GLN A 314 6.86 -4.33 -14.18
CA GLN A 314 8.14 -3.73 -14.59
C GLN A 314 8.45 -4.02 -16.06
N SER A 315 8.26 -5.26 -16.49
CA SER A 315 8.47 -5.67 -17.89
C SER A 315 7.50 -4.98 -18.84
N ALA A 316 6.21 -4.94 -18.50
CA ALA A 316 5.17 -4.30 -19.33
C ALA A 316 5.43 -2.79 -19.50
N ILE A 317 5.79 -2.09 -18.42
CA ILE A 317 6.15 -0.67 -18.45
C ILE A 317 7.38 -0.42 -19.35
N CYS A 318 8.40 -1.27 -19.25
CA CYS A 318 9.60 -1.11 -20.07
C CYS A 318 9.28 -1.30 -21.57
N ILE A 319 8.53 -2.34 -21.93
CA ILE A 319 8.10 -2.58 -23.31
C ILE A 319 7.26 -1.41 -23.84
N ALA A 320 6.35 -0.87 -23.03
CA ALA A 320 5.52 0.28 -23.41
C ALA A 320 6.36 1.52 -23.71
N ARG A 321 7.32 1.84 -22.84
CA ARG A 321 8.23 2.97 -23.02
C ARG A 321 9.03 2.84 -24.32
N GLU A 322 9.46 1.63 -24.66
CA GLU A 322 10.26 1.35 -25.86
C GLU A 322 9.48 1.54 -27.14
N ARG A 323 8.26 0.98 -27.24
CA ARG A 323 7.39 1.16 -28.41
C ARG A 323 7.12 2.63 -28.68
N LYS A 324 7.00 3.45 -27.63
CA LYS A 324 6.84 4.90 -27.79
C LYS A 324 8.07 5.56 -28.41
N TYR A 325 9.28 5.16 -28.03
CA TYR A 325 10.52 5.69 -28.61
C TYR A 325 10.75 5.23 -30.05
N GLU A 326 10.31 4.03 -30.43
CA GLU A 326 10.42 3.53 -31.82
C GLU A 326 9.44 4.21 -32.79
N GLN A 327 8.39 4.85 -32.27
CA GLN A 327 7.41 5.61 -33.06
C GLN A 327 7.76 7.10 -33.23
N GLN A 328 8.85 7.58 -32.62
CA GLN A 328 9.34 8.96 -32.69
C GLN A 328 10.57 9.05 -33.58
#